data_AF-A0A7V5N4C3-F1
#
_entry.id   AF-A0A7V5N4C3-F1
#
_cell.length_a   1.000
_cell.length_b   1.000
_cell.length_c   1.000
_cell.angle_alpha   90.00
_cell.angle_beta   90.00
_cell.angle_gamma   90.00
#
_symmetry.space_group_name_H-M   'P 1'
#
loop_
_entity.id
_entity.type
_entity.pdbx_description
1 polymer ?
#
loop_
_entity_poly.entity_id
_entity_poly.type
_entity_poly.pdbx_seq_one_letter_code
_entity_poly.pdbx_strand_id
1 'polypeptide(L)'
;MGTLFIFSKSPWIRRDMETWLPRVGENDQVMLIQDAVLALKKGSAAGISGRLSALRGRLWALEADLAARGLGPGGASVVDYAGAVELIAQARRVLAL
;
A
#
# COMPACT_ATOMS: atom_id res chain seq x y z
N MET A 1 12.82 -8.74 9.44
CA MET A 1 11.64 -9.35 8.78
C MET A 1 10.38 -8.97 9.55
N GLY A 2 9.54 -8.11 8.98
CA GLY A 2 8.26 -7.69 9.57
C GLY A 2 7.03 -8.28 8.88
N THR A 3 5.86 -7.71 9.16
CA THR A 3 4.58 -8.01 8.50
C THR A 3 4.45 -7.23 7.20
N LEU A 4 3.98 -7.87 6.13
CA LEU A 4 3.49 -7.19 4.92
C LEU A 4 1.98 -7.01 5.04
N PHE A 5 1.53 -5.75 5.08
CA PHE A 5 0.13 -5.37 5.04
C PHE A 5 -0.28 -5.15 3.59
N ILE A 6 -1.26 -5.89 3.10
CA ILE A 6 -1.77 -5.77 1.74
C ILE A 6 -3.16 -5.17 1.82
N PHE A 7 -3.35 -3.96 1.29
CA PHE A 7 -4.68 -3.37 1.15
C PHE A 7 -5.19 -3.57 -0.27
N SER A 8 -6.44 -4.01 -0.38
CA SER A 8 -7.10 -4.27 -1.66
C SER A 8 -8.27 -3.32 -1.95
N LYS A 9 -8.82 -2.67 -0.92
CA LYS A 9 -10.02 -1.85 -1.05
C LYS A 9 -9.69 -0.35 -1.01
N SER A 10 -10.53 0.41 -1.72
CA SER A 10 -10.49 1.87 -1.70
C SER A 10 -10.60 2.39 -0.26
N PRO A 11 -9.76 3.37 0.13
CA PRO A 11 -9.80 3.96 1.47
C PRO A 11 -11.11 4.71 1.79
N TRP A 12 -11.94 4.98 0.78
CA TRP A 12 -13.24 5.64 0.95
C TRP A 12 -14.40 4.65 1.06
N ILE A 13 -14.18 3.38 0.73
CA ILE A 13 -15.19 2.32 0.84
C ILE A 13 -14.98 1.53 2.15
N ARG A 14 -13.73 1.34 2.56
CA ARG A 14 -13.38 0.60 3.78
C ARG A 14 -12.43 1.38 4.69
N ARG A 15 -12.60 1.16 6.00
CA ARG A 15 -11.82 1.80 7.08
C ARG A 15 -10.56 1.02 7.47
N ASP A 16 -10.13 0.03 6.69
CA ASP A 16 -9.00 -0.80 7.07
C ASP A 16 -7.71 0.01 7.09
N MET A 17 -7.48 0.88 6.10
CA MET A 17 -6.29 1.75 6.08
C MET A 17 -6.27 2.70 7.28
N GLU A 18 -7.40 3.30 7.63
CA GLU A 18 -7.52 4.15 8.82
C GLU A 18 -7.21 3.38 10.11
N THR A 19 -7.67 2.13 10.19
CA THR A 19 -7.45 1.26 11.35
C THR A 19 -6.01 0.77 11.41
N TRP A 20 -5.44 0.29 10.31
CA TRP A 20 -4.22 -0.50 10.33
C TRP A 20 -2.95 0.31 10.06
N LEU A 21 -2.99 1.39 9.26
CA LEU A 21 -1.82 2.24 9.04
C LEU A 21 -1.17 2.76 10.35
N PRO A 22 -1.91 3.20 11.39
CA PRO A 22 -1.28 3.57 12.66
C PRO A 22 -0.60 2.43 13.41
N ARG A 23 -0.83 1.17 13.02
CA ARG A 23 -0.28 -0.04 13.65
C ARG A 23 0.89 -0.64 12.87
N VAL A 24 1.24 -0.06 11.72
CA VAL A 24 2.38 -0.51 10.89
C VAL A 24 3.67 -0.12 11.61
N GLY A 25 4.43 -1.10 12.05
CA GLY A 25 5.71 -0.90 12.72
C GLY A 25 6.83 -0.47 11.77
N GLU A 26 7.99 -0.16 12.34
CA GLU A 26 9.18 0.30 11.59
C GLU A 26 9.74 -0.77 10.64
N ASN A 27 9.60 -2.05 11.01
CA ASN A 27 10.08 -3.20 10.22
C ASN A 27 9.04 -3.76 9.25
N ASP A 28 7.81 -3.24 9.29
CA ASP A 28 6.70 -3.71 8.47
C ASP A 28 6.71 -3.04 7.09
N GLN A 29 5.93 -3.57 6.16
CA GLN A 29 5.79 -3.03 4.82
C GLN A 29 4.32 -2.94 4.44
N VAL A 30 3.99 -2.05 3.51
CA VAL A 30 2.62 -1.88 2.99
C VAL A 30 2.64 -2.05 1.49
N MET A 31 1.73 -2.87 0.96
CA MET A 31 1.49 -2.99 -0.47
C MET A 31 0.04 -2.64 -0.79
N LEU A 32 -0.15 -1.79 -1.80
CA LEU A 32 -1.45 -1.39 -2.32
C LEU A 32 -1.72 -2.14 -3.63
N ILE A 33 -2.83 -2.87 -3.65
CA ILE A 33 -3.33 -3.56 -4.84
C ILE A 33 -4.79 -3.18 -5.08
N GLN A 34 -5.32 -3.55 -6.24
CA GLN A 34 -6.71 -3.30 -6.64
C GLN A 34 -7.10 -1.84 -6.37
N ASP A 35 -8.23 -1.58 -5.73
CA ASP A 35 -8.73 -0.22 -5.50
C ASP A 35 -7.96 0.53 -4.42
N ALA A 36 -7.11 -0.13 -3.63
CA ALA A 36 -6.32 0.55 -2.61
C ALA A 36 -5.30 1.52 -3.22
N VAL A 37 -4.87 1.31 -4.47
CA VAL A 37 -3.96 2.24 -5.15
C VAL A 37 -4.57 3.63 -5.33
N LEU A 38 -5.91 3.76 -5.27
CA LEU A 38 -6.59 5.06 -5.31
C LEU A 38 -6.18 5.97 -4.14
N ALA A 39 -5.66 5.42 -3.04
CA ALA A 39 -5.12 6.20 -1.93
C ALA A 39 -3.95 7.12 -2.35
N LEU A 40 -3.27 6.79 -3.44
CA LEU A 40 -2.13 7.52 -4.01
C LEU A 40 -2.55 8.67 -4.94
N LYS A 41 -3.85 8.82 -5.21
CA LYS A 41 -4.38 9.91 -6.04
C LYS A 41 -4.00 11.26 -5.43
N LYS A 42 -3.43 12.17 -6.24
CA LYS A 42 -3.11 13.54 -5.81
C LYS A 42 -4.37 14.21 -5.23
N GLY A 43 -4.20 14.89 -4.08
CA GLY A 43 -5.30 15.52 -3.37
C GLY A 43 -6.17 14.54 -2.56
N SER A 44 -5.71 13.30 -2.32
CA SER A 44 -6.36 12.41 -1.35
C SER A 44 -6.39 13.05 0.04
N ALA A 45 -7.38 12.67 0.86
CA ALA A 45 -7.59 13.26 2.19
C ALA A 45 -6.28 13.29 3.00
N ALA A 46 -5.98 14.44 3.62
CA ALA A 46 -4.69 14.72 4.25
C ALA A 46 -4.23 13.62 5.23
N GLY A 47 -5.18 13.00 5.95
CA GLY A 47 -4.90 11.91 6.88
C GLY A 47 -4.31 10.64 6.23
N ILE A 48 -4.76 10.28 5.03
CA ILE A 48 -4.25 9.09 4.31
C ILE A 48 -2.89 9.43 3.68
N SER A 49 -2.80 10.57 2.99
CA SER A 49 -1.55 11.03 2.38
C SER A 49 -0.39 11.14 3.39
N GLY A 50 -0.65 11.69 4.57
CA GLY A 50 0.36 11.81 5.63
C GLY A 50 0.86 10.45 6.14
N ARG A 51 -0.06 9.51 6.38
CA ARG A 51 0.29 8.15 6.83
C ARG A 51 1.08 7.38 5.77
N LEU A 52 0.71 7.49 4.50
CA LEU A 52 1.45 6.87 3.40
C LEU A 52 2.84 7.49 3.22
N SER A 53 2.97 8.81 3.42
CA SER A 53 4.27 9.50 3.34
C SER A 53 5.25 9.02 4.42
N ALA A 54 4.76 8.67 5.62
CA ALA A 54 5.57 8.09 6.69
C ALA A 54 6.11 6.68 6.38
N LEU A 55 5.60 6.04 5.32
CA LEU A 55 6.02 4.71 4.86
C LEU A 55 6.99 4.79 3.68
N ARG A 56 7.54 5.96 3.35
CA ARG A 56 8.50 6.13 2.26
C ARG A 56 9.63 5.10 2.36
N GLY A 57 9.86 4.35 1.28
CA GLY A 57 10.84 3.25 1.24
C GLY A 57 10.33 1.88 1.70
N ARG A 58 9.09 1.81 2.23
CA ARG A 58 8.40 0.57 2.66
C ARG A 58 6.95 0.50 2.15
N LEU A 59 6.57 1.42 1.27
CA LEU A 59 5.27 1.49 0.62
C LEU A 59 5.40 1.06 -0.84
N TRP A 60 4.60 0.09 -1.23
CA TRP A 60 4.60 -0.53 -2.55
C TRP A 60 3.22 -0.40 -3.20
N ALA A 61 3.20 -0.34 -4.52
CA ALA A 61 1.96 -0.34 -5.30
C ALA A 61 2.12 -1.21 -6.55
N LEU A 62 1.10 -2.01 -6.85
CA LEU A 62 1.13 -2.87 -8.02
C LEU A 62 0.98 -2.04 -9.30
N GLU A 63 1.93 -2.22 -10.22
CA GLU A 63 2.01 -1.50 -11.50
C GLU A 63 0.72 -1.64 -12.31
N ALA A 64 0.25 -2.88 -12.48
CA ALA A 64 -0.94 -3.19 -13.26
C ALA A 64 -2.19 -2.43 -12.75
N ASP A 65 -2.33 -2.29 -11.43
CA ASP A 65 -3.47 -1.60 -10.81
C ASP A 65 -3.37 -0.08 -10.91
N LEU A 66 -2.16 0.47 -10.84
CA LEU A 66 -1.90 1.89 -11.11
C LEU A 66 -2.25 2.22 -12.56
N ALA A 67 -1.76 1.42 -13.50
CA ALA A 67 -2.00 1.59 -14.93
C ALA A 67 -3.50 1.49 -15.25
N ALA A 68 -4.18 0.49 -14.72
CA ALA A 68 -5.62 0.29 -14.91
C ALA A 68 -6.48 1.46 -14.41
N ARG A 69 -5.98 2.25 -13.45
CA ARG A 69 -6.69 3.42 -12.87
C ARG A 69 -6.13 4.76 -13.33
N GLY A 70 -5.14 4.78 -14.24
CA GLY A 70 -4.50 6.00 -14.73
C GLY A 70 -3.80 6.80 -13.64
N LEU A 71 -3.22 6.13 -12.64
CA LEU A 71 -2.56 6.76 -11.49
C LEU A 71 -1.03 6.70 -11.63
N GLY A 72 -0.39 7.76 -11.15
CA GLY A 72 1.05 7.72 -10.84
C GLY A 72 1.32 7.11 -9.46
N PRO A 73 2.58 6.81 -9.12
CA PRO A 73 2.94 6.06 -7.92
C PRO A 73 2.75 6.82 -6.60
N GLY A 74 2.55 8.14 -6.62
CA GLY A 74 2.20 8.92 -5.41
C GLY A 74 3.17 8.79 -4.22
N GLY A 75 4.43 8.41 -4.45
CA GLY A 75 5.44 8.18 -3.40
C GLY A 75 5.64 6.71 -2.99
N ALA A 76 4.82 5.79 -3.50
CA ALA A 76 5.06 4.36 -3.41
C ALA A 76 6.15 3.91 -4.40
N SER A 77 6.89 2.86 -4.05
CA SER A 77 7.68 2.09 -4.99
C SER A 77 6.75 1.21 -5.84
N VAL A 78 7.01 1.11 -7.14
CA VAL A 78 6.19 0.31 -8.05
C VAL A 78 6.75 -1.10 -8.15
N VAL A 79 5.87 -2.10 -8.08
CA VAL A 79 6.20 -3.52 -8.30
C VAL A 79 5.26 -4.15 -9.31
N ASP A 80 5.76 -5.11 -10.08
CA ASP A 80 4.94 -6.01 -10.87
C ASP A 80 4.47 -7.20 -10.02
N TYR A 81 3.84 -8.20 -10.65
CA TYR A 81 3.39 -9.39 -9.94
C TYR A 81 4.55 -10.23 -9.39
N ALA A 82 5.69 -10.30 -10.10
CA ALA A 82 6.84 -11.05 -9.62
C ALA A 82 7.42 -10.40 -8.35
N GLY A 83 7.63 -9.09 -8.37
CA GLY A 83 8.06 -8.32 -7.21
C GLY A 83 7.07 -8.40 -6.05
N ALA A 84 5.76 -8.40 -6.32
CA ALA A 84 4.75 -8.61 -5.29
C ALA A 84 4.86 -9.99 -4.61
N VAL A 85 5.13 -11.05 -5.39
CA VAL A 85 5.37 -12.41 -4.87
C VAL A 85 6.65 -12.45 -4.03
N GLU A 86 7.71 -11.78 -4.47
CA GLU A 86 8.96 -11.69 -3.68
C GLU A 86 8.75 -11.00 -2.34
N LEU A 87 8.02 -9.88 -2.31
CA LEU A 87 7.67 -9.17 -1.07
C LEU A 87 6.90 -10.08 -0.10
N ILE A 88 5.95 -10.86 -0.62
CA ILE A 88 5.18 -11.83 0.17
C ILE A 88 6.11 -12.91 0.73
N ALA A 89 7.01 -13.47 -0.08
CA ALA A 89 7.91 -14.54 0.32
C ALA A 89 8.94 -14.10 1.37
N GLN A 90 9.38 -12.84 1.33
CA GLN A 90 10.35 -12.27 2.28
C GLN A 90 9.71 -11.83 3.61
N ALA A 91 8.39 -11.62 3.64
CA ALA A 91 7.69 -11.19 4.84
C ALA A 91 7.62 -12.31 5.89
N ARG A 92 7.76 -11.96 7.17
CA ARG A 92 7.55 -12.92 8.27
C ARG A 92 6.09 -13.37 8.35
N ARG A 93 5.18 -12.45 8.01
CA ARG A 93 3.72 -12.64 8.03
C ARG A 93 3.11 -11.72 6.98
N VAL A 94 2.01 -12.17 6.39
CA VAL A 94 1.19 -11.34 5.50
C VAL A 94 -0.17 -11.11 6.16
N LEU A 95 -0.66 -9.88 6.12
CA LEU A 95 -2.01 -9.51 6.54
C LEU A 95 -2.74 -8.88 5.35
N ALA A 96 -3.73 -9.60 4.82
CA ALA A 96 -4.59 -9.11 3.74
C ALA A 96 -5.79 -8.36 4.32
N LEU A 97 -6.00 -7.12 3.86
CA LEU A 97 -6.96 -6.14 4.37
C LEU A 97 -7.84 -5.56 3.24
#